data_AF-A0A5T2MD04-F1
#
_entry.id   AF-A0A5T2MD04-F1
#
_cell.length_a   1.000
_cell.length_b   1.000
_cell.length_c   1.000
_cell.angle_alpha   90.00
_cell.angle_beta   90.00
_cell.angle_gamma   90.00
#
_symmetry.space_group_name_H-M   'P 1'
#
loop_
_entity.id
_entity.type
_entity.pdbx_description
1 polymer ?
#
loop_
_entity_poly.entity_id
_entity_poly.type
_entity_poly.pdbx_seq_one_letter_code
_entity_poly.pdbx_strand_id
1 'polypeptide(L)'
;MKQRLDKTERRLNAGIAGVTALASIPYVPGSTFSYGIGGGNYRDGNALAAGVQFRTSASTNVRVNVSWDSAGNSAAGVGFAGGW
;
A
#
# COMPACT_ATOMS: atom_id res chain seq x y z
N MET A 1 30.78 -8.38 4.43
CA MET A 1 29.94 -7.49 5.26
C MET A 1 29.16 -6.45 4.42
N LYS A 2 29.79 -5.77 3.45
CA LYS A 2 29.15 -4.75 2.58
C LYS A 2 27.88 -5.19 1.84
N GLN A 3 27.89 -6.35 1.17
CA GLN A 3 26.71 -6.82 0.41
C GLN A 3 25.44 -7.05 1.25
N ARG A 4 25.58 -7.27 2.57
CA ARG A 4 24.42 -7.39 3.46
C ARG A 4 23.83 -6.02 3.78
N LEU A 5 24.65 -4.98 3.86
CA LEU A 5 24.20 -3.62 4.11
C LEU A 5 23.41 -3.10 2.90
N ASP A 6 23.94 -3.25 1.69
CA ASP A 6 23.28 -2.82 0.44
C ASP A 6 21.92 -3.53 0.24
N LYS A 7 21.84 -4.83 0.58
CA LYS A 7 20.57 -5.57 0.57
C LYS A 7 19.58 -5.04 1.59
N THR A 8 20.05 -4.69 2.79
CA THR A 8 19.21 -4.14 3.85
C THR A 8 18.69 -2.76 3.47
N GLU A 9 19.54 -1.88 2.94
CA GLU A 9 19.15 -0.55 2.47
C GLU A 9 18.14 -0.64 1.33
N ARG A 10 18.37 -1.52 0.35
CA ARG A 10 17.43 -1.73 -0.74
C ARG A 10 16.08 -2.27 -0.24
N ARG A 11 16.07 -3.19 0.73
CA ARG A 11 14.82 -3.68 1.34
C ARG A 11 14.08 -2.59 2.12
N LEU A 12 14.82 -1.74 2.84
CA LEU A 12 14.23 -0.59 3.53
C LEU A 12 13.60 0.39 2.55
N ASN A 13 14.33 0.77 1.49
CA ASN A 13 13.83 1.67 0.44
C ASN A 13 12.61 1.08 -0.26
N ALA A 14 12.64 -0.22 -0.57
CA ALA A 14 11.53 -0.93 -1.20
C ALA A 14 10.29 -1.02 -0.28
N GLY A 15 10.48 -1.18 1.03
CA GLY A 15 9.41 -1.13 2.02
C GLY A 15 8.76 0.26 2.11
N ILE A 16 9.56 1.34 2.12
CA ILE A 16 9.05 2.72 2.09
C ILE A 16 8.26 2.98 0.80
N ALA A 17 8.80 2.53 -0.34
CA ALA A 17 8.11 2.58 -1.61
C ALA A 17 6.77 1.83 -1.55
N GLY A 18 6.71 0.67 -0.88
CA GLY A 18 5.50 -0.13 -0.70
C GLY A 18 4.42 0.61 0.08
N VAL A 19 4.78 1.21 1.21
CA VAL A 19 3.85 2.04 2.01
C VAL A 19 3.40 3.27 1.22
N THR A 20 4.31 3.90 0.48
CA THR A 20 3.98 5.04 -0.39
C THR A 20 2.99 4.64 -1.48
N ALA A 21 3.19 3.46 -2.09
CA ALA A 21 2.29 2.90 -3.09
C ALA A 21 0.90 2.65 -2.49
N LEU A 22 0.81 2.06 -1.29
CA LEU A 22 -0.44 1.81 -0.58
C LEU A 22 -1.20 3.10 -0.27
N ALA A 23 -0.49 4.12 0.21
CA ALA A 23 -1.08 5.41 0.54
C ALA A 23 -1.60 6.16 -0.70
N SER A 24 -0.96 5.94 -1.85
CA SER A 24 -1.30 6.60 -3.12
C SER A 24 -2.45 5.93 -3.86
N ILE A 25 -3.01 4.82 -3.36
CA ILE A 25 -4.15 4.14 -4.01
C ILE A 25 -5.38 5.06 -3.98
N PRO A 26 -5.93 5.44 -5.15
CA PRO A 26 -7.18 6.18 -5.21
C PRO A 26 -8.37 5.24 -4.96
N TYR A 27 -9.39 5.73 -4.26
CA TYR A 27 -10.67 5.03 -4.09
C TYR A 27 -11.80 5.98 -4.46
N VAL A 28 -12.83 5.45 -5.13
CA VAL A 28 -13.97 6.24 -5.60
C VAL A 28 -14.92 6.48 -4.42
N PRO A 29 -15.08 7.73 -3.96
CA PRO A 29 -16.03 8.06 -2.91
C PRO A 29 -17.45 7.83 -3.44
N GLY A 30 -18.37 7.34 -2.60
CA GLY A 30 -19.76 7.15 -3.03
C GLY A 30 -20.11 5.72 -3.45
N SER A 31 -19.12 4.85 -3.70
CA SER A 31 -19.34 3.47 -4.13
C SER A 31 -19.36 2.49 -2.96
N THR A 32 -20.21 1.45 -3.02
CA THR A 32 -20.22 0.34 -2.04
C THR A 32 -18.96 -0.50 -2.14
N PHE A 33 -18.42 -0.65 -3.34
CA PHE A 33 -17.17 -1.33 -3.62
C PHE A 33 -16.29 -0.44 -4.51
N SER A 34 -15.02 -0.30 -4.15
CA SER A 34 -14.00 0.39 -4.95
C SER A 34 -12.72 -0.45 -4.93
N TYR A 35 -11.99 -0.44 -6.02
CA TYR A 35 -10.65 -1.00 -6.11
C TYR A 35 -9.71 0.04 -6.71
N GLY A 36 -8.44 -0.08 -6.40
CA GLY A 36 -7.42 0.83 -6.89
C GLY A 36 -6.05 0.19 -6.88
N ILE A 37 -5.18 0.72 -7.72
CA ILE A 37 -3.77 0.36 -7.78
C ILE A 37 -2.94 1.63 -7.64
N GLY A 38 -1.81 1.52 -6.96
CA GLY A 38 -0.89 2.61 -6.68
C GLY A 38 0.54 2.15 -6.91
N GLY A 39 1.37 3.05 -7.41
CA GLY A 39 2.81 2.85 -7.54
C GLY A 39 3.55 3.77 -6.58
N GLY A 40 4.65 3.28 -6.03
CA GLY A 40 5.53 4.05 -5.16
C GLY A 40 6.98 3.85 -5.57
N ASN A 41 7.73 4.94 -5.63
CA ASN A 41 9.17 4.91 -5.82
C ASN A 41 9.83 5.71 -4.69
N TYR A 42 10.89 5.15 -4.14
CA TYR A 42 11.70 5.79 -3.13
C TYR A 42 13.18 5.39 -3.28
N ARG A 43 14.04 6.35 -3.65
CA ARG A 43 15.45 6.11 -3.99
C ARG A 43 15.57 4.96 -5.00
N ASP A 44 16.31 3.91 -4.67
CA ASP A 44 16.51 2.72 -5.50
C ASP A 44 15.45 1.62 -5.29
N GLY A 45 14.41 1.92 -4.50
CA GLY A 45 13.31 1.03 -4.18
C GLY A 45 12.06 1.38 -4.97
N ASN A 46 11.52 0.40 -5.72
CA ASN A 46 10.22 0.50 -6.37
C ASN A 46 9.23 -0.46 -5.72
N ALA A 47 7.97 -0.06 -5.66
CA ALA A 47 6.90 -0.91 -5.21
C ALA A 47 5.57 -0.60 -5.89
N LEU A 48 4.72 -1.61 -5.89
CA LEU A 48 3.36 -1.56 -6.40
C LEU A 48 2.41 -1.97 -5.29
N ALA A 49 1.24 -1.38 -5.29
CA ALA A 49 0.19 -1.69 -4.34
C ALA A 49 -1.15 -1.80 -5.06
N ALA A 50 -2.00 -2.67 -4.52
CA ALA A 50 -3.37 -2.83 -4.92
C ALA A 50 -4.24 -2.85 -3.66
N GLY A 51 -5.45 -2.35 -3.77
CA GLY A 51 -6.35 -2.32 -2.64
C GLY A 51 -7.80 -2.27 -3.06
N VAL A 52 -8.63 -2.70 -2.15
CA VAL A 52 -10.09 -2.67 -2.27
C VAL A 52 -10.67 -1.95 -1.06
N GLN A 53 -11.77 -1.27 -1.27
CA GLN A 53 -12.54 -0.60 -0.23
C GLN A 53 -14.00 -1.03 -0.35
N PHE A 54 -14.58 -1.34 0.80
CA PHE A 54 -15.96 -1.71 0.98
C PHE A 54 -16.62 -0.73 1.93
N ARG A 55 -17.75 -0.16 1.52
CA ARG A 55 -18.55 0.72 2.36
C ARG A 55 -19.76 -0.05 2.88
N THR A 56 -19.79 -0.31 4.18
CA THR A 56 -20.90 -1.04 4.83
C THR A 56 -22.07 -0.11 5.18
N SER A 57 -21.82 1.18 5.39
CA SER A 57 -22.86 2.20 5.63
C SER A 57 -22.35 3.57 5.19
N ALA A 58 -23.22 4.58 5.10
CA ALA A 58 -22.84 5.93 4.69
C ALA A 58 -21.67 6.50 5.53
N SER A 59 -21.59 6.07 6.79
CA SER A 59 -20.57 6.43 7.77
C SER A 59 -19.41 5.44 7.93
N THR A 60 -19.51 4.21 7.40
CA THR A 60 -18.56 3.13 7.73
C THR A 60 -17.87 2.59 6.48
N ASN A 61 -16.54 2.61 6.49
CA ASN A 61 -15.71 2.12 5.41
C ASN A 61 -14.66 1.13 5.92
N VAL A 62 -14.43 0.08 5.14
CA VAL A 62 -13.40 -0.92 5.35
C VAL A 62 -12.50 -0.92 4.13
N ARG A 63 -11.20 -0.98 4.33
CA ARG A 63 -10.21 -0.95 3.25
C ARG A 63 -9.21 -2.08 3.48
N VAL A 64 -8.91 -2.84 2.43
CA VAL A 64 -7.92 -3.93 2.44
C VAL A 64 -6.92 -3.66 1.33
N ASN A 65 -5.64 -3.65 1.68
CA ASN A 65 -4.56 -3.24 0.79
C ASN A 65 -3.44 -4.27 0.84
N VAL A 66 -2.77 -4.45 -0.28
CA VAL A 66 -1.62 -5.32 -0.46
C VAL A 66 -0.59 -4.59 -1.31
N SER A 67 0.68 -4.78 -0.99
CA SER A 67 1.79 -4.21 -1.74
C SER A 67 2.90 -5.22 -1.90
N TRP A 68 3.63 -5.04 -2.99
CA TRP A 68 4.77 -5.84 -3.38
C TRP A 68 5.86 -4.90 -3.85
N ASP A 69 7.07 -5.16 -3.42
CA ASP A 69 8.21 -4.35 -3.78
C ASP A 69 9.24 -5.11 -4.62
N SER A 70 10.13 -4.34 -5.25
CA SER A 70 11.21 -4.83 -6.10
C SER A 70 12.32 -5.59 -5.35
N ALA A 71 12.31 -5.59 -4.02
CA ALA A 71 13.24 -6.35 -3.18
C ALA A 71 12.64 -7.69 -2.69
N GLY A 72 11.41 -8.00 -3.10
CA GLY A 72 10.69 -9.22 -2.77
C GLY A 72 9.98 -9.17 -1.42
N ASN A 73 9.78 -7.99 -0.82
CA ASN A 73 8.92 -7.86 0.34
C ASN A 73 7.47 -7.63 -0.11
N SER A 74 6.56 -8.17 0.69
CA SER A 74 5.13 -7.96 0.55
C SER A 74 4.57 -7.44 1.87
N ALA A 75 3.65 -6.49 1.78
CA ALA A 75 2.98 -5.94 2.95
C ALA A 75 1.47 -5.90 2.70
N ALA A 76 0.69 -6.28 3.69
CA ALA A 76 -0.76 -6.22 3.67
C ALA A 76 -1.23 -5.33 4.82
N GLY A 77 -2.35 -4.63 4.60
CA GLY A 77 -2.95 -3.75 5.59
C GLY A 77 -4.46 -3.76 5.50
N VAL A 78 -5.11 -3.61 6.63
CA VAL A 78 -6.56 -3.41 6.72
C VAL A 78 -6.83 -2.15 7.52
N GLY A 79 -7.79 -1.35 7.07
CA GLY A 79 -8.21 -0.12 7.70
C GLY A 79 -9.71 -0.07 7.86
N PHE A 80 -10.17 0.47 8.98
CA PHE A 80 -11.57 0.71 9.29
C PHE A 80 -11.76 2.20 9.56
N ALA A 81 -12.83 2.77 9.03
CA ALA A 81 -13.21 4.15 9.26
C ALA A 81 -14.69 4.23 9.60
N GLY A 82 -15.02 5.07 10.58
CA GLY A 82 -16.37 5.37 11.02
C GLY A 82 -16.50 6.87 11.30
N GLY A 83 -17.58 7.51 10.86
CA GLY A 83 -17.93 8.89 11.20
C GLY A 83 -19.39 8.98 11.66
N TRP A 84 -19.75 9.98 12.47
CA TRP A 84 -21.12 10.22 12.93
C TRP A 84 -21.52 11.67 12.72
#